data_AF-A0A8J6PE41-F1
#
_entry.id   AF-A0A8J6PE41-F1
#
_cell.length_a   1.000
_cell.length_b   1.000
_cell.length_c   1.000
_cell.angle_alpha   90.00
_cell.angle_beta   90.00
_cell.angle_gamma   90.00
#
_symmetry.space_group_name_H-M   'P 1'
#
loop_
_entity.id
_entity.type
_entity.pdbx_description
1 polymer ?
#
loop_
_entity_poly.entity_id
_entity_poly.type
_entity_poly.pdbx_seq_one_letter_code
_entity_poly.pdbx_strand_id
1 'polypeptide(L)'
;ALWRAKVHGARIAEDLSRPKLRTILNSVHAVMGEALVSGGTSFDALYVDVNGQSGYFERSLAVYGREDRPCRRCGAPIRREKFMNRSSYYCPRCQPRPRSRGPRQA
;
A
#
# COMPACT_ATOMS: atom_id res chain seq x y z
N ALA A 1 -2.02 -1.19 2.80
CA ALA A 1 -2.47 -2.60 2.87
C ALA A 1 -1.72 -3.56 1.94
N LEU A 2 -1.63 -3.30 0.62
CA LEU A 2 -1.04 -4.24 -0.35
C LEU A 2 0.39 -4.72 -0.03
N TRP A 3 1.25 -3.82 0.50
CA TRP A 3 2.58 -4.19 0.97
C TRP A 3 2.55 -5.19 2.13
N ARG A 4 1.62 -5.04 3.09
CA ARG A 4 1.42 -5.99 4.20
C ARG A 4 0.95 -7.34 3.67
N ALA A 5 0.02 -7.34 2.73
CA ALA A 5 -0.51 -8.54 2.09
C ALA A 5 0.45 -9.22 1.08
N LYS A 6 1.60 -8.60 0.78
CA LYS A 6 2.56 -9.06 -0.25
C LYS A 6 1.89 -9.25 -1.63
N VAL A 7 1.15 -8.23 -2.08
CA VAL A 7 0.46 -8.24 -3.38
C VAL A 7 0.84 -7.01 -4.18
N HIS A 8 1.19 -7.17 -5.45
CA HIS A 8 1.42 -6.04 -6.36
C HIS A 8 0.07 -5.51 -6.87
N GLY A 9 -0.08 -4.19 -6.96
CA GLY A 9 -1.33 -3.55 -7.40
C GLY A 9 -1.75 -3.80 -8.85
N ALA A 10 -0.88 -4.39 -9.67
CA ALA A 10 -1.18 -4.74 -11.07
C ALA A 10 -1.70 -6.18 -11.20
N ARG A 11 -1.84 -6.92 -10.09
CA ARG A 11 -2.44 -8.26 -10.14
C ARG A 11 -3.93 -8.11 -10.38
N ILE A 12 -4.41 -8.81 -11.41
CA ILE A 12 -5.83 -8.84 -11.77
C ILE A 12 -6.63 -9.35 -10.56
N ALA A 13 -7.69 -8.63 -10.20
CA ALA A 13 -8.47 -8.94 -9.01
C ALA A 13 -9.13 -10.32 -9.08
N GLU A 14 -9.62 -10.71 -10.26
CA GLU A 14 -10.24 -12.02 -10.50
C GLU A 14 -9.27 -13.21 -10.27
N ASP A 15 -7.95 -12.97 -10.37
CA ASP A 15 -6.91 -13.98 -10.19
C ASP A 15 -6.49 -14.18 -8.74
N LEU A 16 -7.05 -13.40 -7.82
CA LEU A 16 -6.76 -13.52 -6.41
C LEU A 16 -7.59 -14.67 -5.82
N SER A 17 -6.89 -15.68 -5.29
CA SER A 17 -7.55 -16.74 -4.53
C SER A 17 -8.28 -16.19 -3.30
N ARG A 18 -9.34 -16.87 -2.86
CA ARG A 18 -10.11 -16.49 -1.66
C ARG A 18 -9.23 -16.27 -0.41
N PRO A 19 -8.23 -17.13 -0.10
CA PRO A 19 -7.33 -16.89 1.02
C PRO A 19 -6.51 -15.61 0.86
N LYS A 20 -6.09 -15.28 -0.37
CA LYS A 20 -5.34 -14.07 -0.64
C LYS A 20 -6.21 -12.82 -0.49
N LEU A 21 -7.46 -12.87 -0.97
CA LEU A 21 -8.44 -11.80 -0.73
C LEU A 21 -8.66 -11.56 0.77
N ARG A 22 -8.83 -12.62 1.56
CA ARG A 22 -8.94 -12.50 3.03
C ARG A 22 -7.71 -11.82 3.64
N THR A 23 -6.50 -12.19 3.19
CA THR A 23 -5.26 -11.56 3.67
C THR A 23 -5.21 -10.07 3.35
N ILE A 24 -5.67 -9.68 2.16
CA ILE A 24 -5.75 -8.26 1.77
C ILE A 24 -6.75 -7.53 2.66
N LEU A 25 -7.97 -8.06 2.84
CA LEU A 25 -9.00 -7.44 3.66
C LEU A 25 -8.53 -7.26 5.11
N ASN A 26 -7.97 -8.32 5.72
CA ASN A 26 -7.42 -8.23 7.08
C ASN A 26 -6.31 -7.16 7.16
N SER A 27 -5.44 -7.08 6.14
CA SER A 27 -4.40 -6.05 6.06
C SER A 27 -4.96 -4.64 5.88
N VAL A 28 -6.13 -4.47 5.23
CA VAL A 28 -6.83 -3.19 5.12
C VAL A 28 -7.38 -2.79 6.48
N HIS A 29 -8.14 -3.67 7.14
CA HIS A 29 -8.70 -3.40 8.47
C HIS A 29 -7.62 -3.03 9.49
N ALA A 30 -6.51 -3.76 9.53
CA ALA A 30 -5.39 -3.44 10.43
C ALA A 30 -4.78 -2.07 10.13
N VAL A 31 -4.53 -1.73 8.86
CA VAL A 31 -3.98 -0.41 8.47
C VAL A 31 -4.95 0.71 8.85
N MET A 32 -6.24 0.54 8.57
CA MET A 32 -7.24 1.56 8.87
C MET A 32 -7.40 1.75 10.39
N GLY A 33 -7.40 0.66 11.17
CA GLY A 33 -7.44 0.71 12.62
C GLY A 33 -6.24 1.45 13.21
N GLU A 34 -5.02 1.12 12.78
CA GLU A 34 -3.80 1.82 13.23
C GLU A 34 -3.80 3.30 12.82
N ALA A 35 -4.33 3.62 11.64
CA ALA A 35 -4.46 5.00 11.18
C ALA A 35 -5.42 5.79 12.06
N LEU A 36 -6.57 5.22 12.43
CA LEU A 36 -7.53 5.86 13.34
C LEU A 36 -6.91 6.11 14.71
N VAL A 37 -6.21 5.12 15.29
CA VAL A 37 -5.51 5.26 16.58
C VAL A 37 -4.45 6.36 16.54
N SER A 38 -3.82 6.56 15.38
CA SER A 38 -2.76 7.57 15.21
C SER A 38 -3.27 8.96 14.81
N GLY A 39 -4.60 9.19 14.80
CA GLY A 39 -5.19 10.46 14.36
C GLY A 39 -5.16 10.69 12.84
N GLY A 40 -4.93 9.64 12.05
CA GLY A 40 -4.81 9.71 10.61
C GLY A 40 -3.42 10.11 10.11
N THR A 41 -3.34 10.45 8.83
CA THR A 41 -2.12 10.95 8.18
C THR A 41 -2.32 12.42 7.85
N SER A 42 -1.58 13.30 8.52
CA SER A 42 -1.53 14.71 8.15
C SER A 42 -0.49 14.91 7.07
N PHE A 43 -0.90 15.38 5.91
CA PHE A 43 0.03 15.74 4.83
C PHE A 43 0.41 17.22 4.87
N ASP A 44 -0.49 18.06 5.39
CA ASP A 44 -0.33 19.49 5.55
C ASP A 44 -1.27 19.99 6.67
N ALA A 45 -1.32 21.31 6.87
CA ALA A 45 -2.15 21.95 7.90
C ALA A 45 -3.67 21.84 7.65
N LEU A 46 -4.11 21.41 6.46
CA LEU A 46 -5.52 21.17 6.15
C LEU A 46 -6.00 19.79 6.61
N TYR A 47 -5.08 18.85 6.85
CA TYR A 47 -5.38 17.49 7.29
C TYR A 47 -5.08 17.32 8.78
N VAL A 48 -5.77 18.06 9.63
CA VAL A 48 -5.67 18.00 11.10
C VAL A 48 -7.03 17.65 11.72
N ASP A 49 -7.05 17.25 12.99
CA ASP A 49 -8.29 16.99 13.71
C ASP A 49 -9.07 18.28 14.01
N VAL A 50 -10.23 18.15 14.65
CA VAL A 50 -11.10 19.29 15.02
C VAL A 50 -10.45 20.28 15.99
N ASN A 51 -9.37 19.87 16.67
CA ASN A 51 -8.59 20.70 17.59
C ASN A 51 -7.35 21.28 16.91
N GLY A 52 -7.15 21.04 15.61
CA GLY A 52 -5.98 21.47 14.85
C GLY A 52 -4.75 20.59 15.01
N GLN A 53 -4.87 19.39 15.60
CA GLN A 53 -3.75 18.49 15.84
C GLN A 53 -3.47 17.57 14.65
N SER A 54 -2.19 17.39 14.32
CA SER A 54 -1.76 16.47 13.26
C SER A 54 -1.85 15.01 13.68
N GLY A 55 -2.28 14.15 12.75
CA GLY A 55 -2.16 12.71 12.83
C GLY A 55 -0.75 12.23 12.50
N TYR A 56 -0.27 11.21 13.21
CA TYR A 56 1.12 10.73 13.15
C TYR A 56 1.31 9.51 12.25
N PHE A 57 0.28 9.06 11.52
CA PHE A 57 0.35 7.81 10.76
C PHE A 57 1.33 7.85 9.58
N GLU A 58 1.71 9.05 9.10
CA GLU A 58 2.74 9.22 8.07
C GLU A 58 4.06 8.51 8.45
N ARG A 59 4.45 8.55 9.72
CA ARG A 59 5.65 7.90 10.25
C ARG A 59 5.60 6.38 10.12
N SER A 60 4.40 5.81 10.14
CA SER A 60 4.11 4.39 10.05
C SER A 60 3.94 3.88 8.61
N LEU A 61 3.97 4.76 7.61
CA LEU A 61 3.82 4.37 6.21
C LEU A 61 4.98 3.48 5.75
N ALA A 62 4.67 2.24 5.38
CA ALA A 62 5.69 1.26 5.02
C ALA A 62 6.36 1.55 3.66
N VAL A 63 5.61 2.08 2.70
CA VAL A 63 6.07 2.30 1.31
C VAL A 63 5.63 3.63 0.70
N TYR A 64 4.50 4.20 1.13
CA TYR A 64 3.98 5.44 0.56
C TYR A 64 4.92 6.62 0.84
N GLY A 65 5.24 7.42 -0.18
CA GLY A 65 6.16 8.56 -0.07
C GLY A 65 7.63 8.17 0.19
N ARG A 66 7.97 6.88 0.10
CA ARG A 66 9.31 6.34 0.42
C ARG A 66 10.07 5.90 -0.82
N GLU A 67 9.84 6.50 -1.98
CA GLU A 67 10.59 6.19 -3.22
C GLU A 67 12.11 6.19 -2.97
N ASP A 68 12.80 5.19 -3.54
CA ASP A 68 14.23 4.90 -3.39
C ASP A 68 14.74 4.63 -1.96
N ARG A 69 13.90 4.78 -0.93
CA ARG A 69 14.25 4.36 0.44
C ARG A 69 14.20 2.84 0.56
N PRO A 70 14.99 2.25 1.48
CA PRO A 70 14.98 0.82 1.69
C PRO A 70 13.62 0.32 2.21
N CYS A 71 13.16 -0.80 1.64
CA CYS A 71 11.99 -1.52 2.12
C CYS A 71 12.22 -1.99 3.55
N ARG A 72 11.30 -1.64 4.46
CA ARG A 72 11.34 -2.04 5.88
C ARG A 72 11.29 -3.56 6.12
N ARG A 73 11.01 -4.37 5.09
CA ARG A 73 10.99 -5.84 5.17
C ARG A 73 12.22 -6.52 4.58
N CYS A 74 12.80 -5.97 3.50
CA CYS A 74 13.81 -6.71 2.72
C CYS A 74 14.94 -5.83 2.17
N GLY A 75 15.04 -4.56 2.56
CA GLY A 75 16.11 -3.65 2.15
C GLY A 75 16.04 -3.11 0.71
N ALA A 76 15.39 -3.82 -0.22
CA ALA A 76 15.28 -3.36 -1.62
C ALA A 76 14.65 -1.95 -1.73
N PRO A 77 15.11 -1.10 -2.66
CA PRO A 77 14.57 0.25 -2.84
C PRO A 77 13.08 0.19 -3.24
N ILE A 78 12.27 1.01 -2.59
CA ILE A 78 10.84 1.17 -2.93
C ILE A 78 10.73 1.86 -4.29
N ARG A 79 9.80 1.39 -5.11
CA ARG A 79 9.49 1.97 -6.41
C ARG A 79 8.18 2.73 -6.36
N ARG A 80 8.13 3.85 -7.07
CA ARG A 80 6.91 4.56 -7.43
C ARG A 80 6.55 4.25 -8.88
N GLU A 81 5.27 4.02 -9.15
CA GLU A 81 4.74 3.93 -10.51
C GLU A 81 3.47 4.75 -10.64
N LYS A 82 3.15 5.17 -11.87
CA LYS A 82 1.84 5.73 -12.19
C LYS A 82 0.86 4.57 -12.41
N PHE A 83 -0.28 4.61 -11.73
CA PHE A 83 -1.36 3.65 -11.85
C PHE A 83 -2.69 4.39 -11.90
N MET A 84 -3.38 4.35 -13.05
CA MET A 84 -4.67 5.03 -13.26
C MET A 84 -4.67 6.50 -12.77
N ASN A 85 -3.73 7.30 -13.29
CA ASN A 85 -3.53 8.71 -12.91
C ASN A 85 -3.22 8.97 -11.42
N ARG A 86 -2.85 7.93 -10.65
CA ARG A 86 -2.39 8.05 -9.26
C ARG A 86 -0.97 7.53 -9.09
N SER A 87 -0.26 8.04 -8.09
CA SER A 87 1.02 7.45 -7.68
C SER A 87 0.78 6.21 -6.84
N SER A 88 1.44 5.11 -7.17
CA SER A 88 1.44 3.86 -6.43
C SER A 88 2.86 3.53 -5.98
N TYR A 89 3.01 3.12 -4.72
CA TYR A 89 4.31 2.76 -4.14
C TYR A 89 4.33 1.29 -3.75
N TYR A 90 5.40 0.58 -4.10
CA TYR A 90 5.54 -0.85 -3.80
C TYR A 90 7.00 -1.25 -3.65
N CYS A 91 7.23 -2.40 -3.00
CA CYS A 91 8.56 -3.02 -2.95
C CYS A 91 8.68 -4.07 -4.07
N PRO A 92 9.65 -3.99 -4.98
CA PRO A 92 9.76 -4.89 -6.13
C PRO A 92 10.09 -6.35 -5.71
N ARG A 93 10.76 -6.54 -4.57
CA ARG A 93 11.04 -7.89 -4.04
C ARG A 93 9.87 -8.48 -3.25
N CYS A 94 9.21 -7.67 -2.43
CA CYS A 94 8.12 -8.13 -1.56
C CYS A 94 6.76 -8.21 -2.27
N GLN A 95 6.60 -7.47 -3.35
CA GLN A 95 5.40 -7.42 -4.19
C GLN A 95 5.85 -7.57 -5.65
N PRO A 96 6.28 -8.77 -6.09
CA PRO A 96 6.74 -8.98 -7.45
C PRO A 96 5.65 -8.63 -8.47
N ARG A 97 6.04 -7.99 -9.58
CA ARG A 97 5.10 -7.68 -10.67
C ARG A 97 4.53 -8.99 -11.22
N PRO A 98 3.20 -9.11 -11.37
CA PRO A 98 2.63 -10.30 -12.00
C PRO A 98 3.15 -10.41 -13.43
N ARG A 99 3.43 -11.64 -13.87
CA ARG A 99 3.73 -11.90 -15.28
C ARG A 99 2.49 -11.55 -16.10
N SER A 100 2.66 -10.82 -17.20
CA SER A 100 1.58 -10.61 -18.17
C SER A 100 1.17 -11.98 -18.69
N ARG A 101 -0.05 -12.42 -18.34
CA ARG A 101 -0.66 -13.52 -19.08
C ARG A 101 -1.16 -12.92 -20.40
N GLY A 102 -0.89 -13.61 -21.51
CA GLY A 102 -1.51 -13.28 -22.79
C GLY A 102 -3.04 -13.24 -22.67
N PRO A 103 -3.74 -12.76 -23.71
CA PRO A 103 -5.19 -12.63 -23.67
C PRO A 103 -5.83 -13.96 -23.26
N ARG A 104 -6.73 -13.90 -22.28
CA ARG A 104 -7.62 -15.03 -21.96
C ARG A 104 -8.56 -15.17 -23.14
N GLN A 105 -8.47 -16.28 -23.86
CA GLN A 105 -9.49 -16.64 -24.84
C GLN A 105 -10.80 -16.81 -24.07
N ALA A 106 -11.84 -16.12 -24.55
CA ALA A 106 -13.19 -16.15 -24.01
C ALA A 106 -13.86 -17.50 -24.27
#